data_AF-A0A849W321-F1
#
_entry.id   AF-A0A849W321-F1
#
_cell.length_a   1.000
_cell.length_b   1.000
_cell.length_c   1.000
_cell.angle_alpha   90.00
_cell.angle_beta   90.00
_cell.angle_gamma   90.00
#
_symmetry.space_group_name_H-M   'P 1'
#
loop_
_entity.id
_entity.type
_entity.pdbx_description
1 polymer ?
#
loop_
_entity_poly.entity_id
_entity_poly.type
_entity_poly.pdbx_seq_one_letter_code
_entity_poly.pdbx_strand_id
1 'polypeptide(L)'
;MTSDRIAKRIYVSVVTFLGDWRQMISDVNKFKLKEISLFLTGIGYRERQELYQLLAQSTVRRIPHVHARHDMKESELDYLVKRYGVKAFTIHFQFLKHFKNSKHKKIFFVETNDGKHRIKSLAALKQVGGVCVDLSHVKQFEISGNPELEVAKQAIKKYKVGCNHLSAVLPNGKSKHTAAGISQLNYVTSLPKSYFSSYINIELANSIPQQLRFKKHLVMILTKQWNKKF
;
A
#
# COMPACT_ATOMS: atom_id res chain seq x y z
N MET A 1 16.26 -1.83 15.23
CA MET A 1 16.25 -1.59 13.77
C MET A 1 16.71 -0.17 13.52
N THR A 2 17.67 0.05 12.62
CA THR A 2 18.19 1.39 12.30
C THR A 2 17.18 2.18 11.46
N SER A 3 17.24 3.51 11.51
CA SER A 3 16.40 4.38 10.68
C SER A 3 16.52 4.06 9.19
N ASP A 4 17.72 3.77 8.70
CA ASP A 4 17.93 3.42 7.28
C ASP A 4 17.21 2.13 6.89
N ARG A 5 17.18 1.12 7.78
CA ARG A 5 16.45 -0.12 7.52
C ARG A 5 14.94 0.10 7.49
N ILE A 6 14.41 1.04 8.27
CA ILE A 6 12.99 1.41 8.22
C ILE A 6 12.69 2.26 6.99
N ALA A 7 13.55 3.22 6.65
CA ALA A 7 13.40 4.08 5.48
C ALA A 7 13.34 3.30 4.16
N LYS A 8 14.09 2.19 4.08
CA LYS A 8 14.05 1.24 2.95
C LYS A 8 12.77 0.40 2.86
N ARG A 9 11.92 0.42 3.89
CA ARG A 9 10.62 -0.28 3.90
C ARG A 9 9.45 0.64 3.56
N ILE A 10 9.62 1.96 3.60
CA ILE A 10 8.54 2.93 3.39
C ILE A 10 8.65 3.56 2.01
N TYR A 11 7.60 3.44 1.21
CA TYR A 11 7.55 3.92 -0.17
C TYR A 11 6.54 5.06 -0.27
N VAL A 12 6.98 6.17 -0.87
CA VAL A 12 6.04 7.17 -1.39
C VAL A 12 5.42 6.61 -2.66
N SER A 13 4.24 7.08 -3.00
CA SER A 13 3.42 6.45 -4.02
C SER A 13 2.84 7.45 -4.99
N VAL A 14 2.72 7.03 -6.24
CA VAL A 14 1.85 7.69 -7.22
C VAL A 14 0.45 7.08 -7.04
N VAL A 15 -0.50 7.92 -6.61
CA VAL A 15 -1.88 7.52 -6.33
C VAL A 15 -2.80 8.13 -7.36
N THR A 16 -3.51 7.27 -8.09
CA THR A 16 -4.36 7.70 -9.21
C THR A 16 -5.81 8.01 -8.81
N PHE A 17 -6.23 7.56 -7.62
CA PHE A 17 -7.52 7.89 -7.05
C PHE A 17 -7.39 9.16 -6.19
N LEU A 18 -8.15 10.20 -6.51
CA LEU A 18 -8.14 11.53 -5.88
C LEU A 18 -6.82 12.33 -5.99
N GLY A 19 -5.73 11.70 -6.40
CA GLY A 19 -4.43 12.34 -6.60
C GLY A 19 -4.21 12.83 -8.03
N ASP A 20 -3.47 13.92 -8.18
CA ASP A 20 -2.93 14.35 -9.48
C ASP A 20 -1.69 13.51 -9.82
N TRP A 21 -1.93 12.33 -10.39
CA TRP A 21 -0.87 11.37 -10.67
C TRP A 21 0.14 11.88 -11.71
N ARG A 22 -0.25 12.77 -12.63
CA ARG A 22 0.68 13.37 -13.60
C ARG A 22 1.65 14.30 -12.90
N GLN A 23 1.15 15.17 -12.02
CA GLN A 23 2.01 16.01 -11.19
C GLN A 23 2.89 15.16 -10.26
N MET A 24 2.37 14.06 -9.68
CA MET A 24 3.19 13.16 -8.87
C MET A 24 4.34 12.53 -9.67
N ILE A 25 4.14 12.15 -10.94
CA ILE A 25 5.22 11.65 -11.79
C ILE A 25 6.25 12.75 -12.10
N SER A 26 5.79 13.98 -12.36
CA SER A 26 6.67 15.15 -12.50
C SER A 26 7.53 15.36 -11.25
N ASP A 27 6.92 15.32 -10.07
CA ASP A 27 7.63 15.43 -8.80
C ASP A 27 8.62 14.28 -8.58
N VAL A 28 8.24 13.04 -8.90
CA VAL A 28 9.13 11.87 -8.85
C VAL A 28 10.43 12.13 -9.62
N ASN A 29 10.33 12.74 -10.81
CA ASN A 29 11.49 13.14 -11.60
C ASN A 29 12.27 14.28 -10.97
N LYS A 30 11.58 15.32 -10.52
CA LYS A 30 12.17 16.48 -9.82
C LYS A 30 13.01 16.06 -8.62
N PHE A 31 12.51 15.13 -7.80
CA PHE A 31 13.21 14.61 -6.62
C PHE A 31 14.10 13.38 -6.92
N LYS A 32 14.24 13.00 -8.20
CA LYS A 32 15.08 11.88 -8.68
C LYS A 32 14.78 10.55 -7.96
N LEU A 33 13.51 10.30 -7.61
CA LEU A 33 13.11 9.11 -6.85
C LEU A 33 13.27 7.86 -7.72
N LYS A 34 14.07 6.91 -7.24
CA LYS A 34 14.33 5.64 -7.95
C LYS A 34 13.34 4.55 -7.61
N GLU A 35 12.68 4.67 -6.47
CA GLU A 35 11.76 3.66 -5.95
C GLU A 35 10.49 4.30 -5.43
N ILE A 36 9.36 3.83 -5.92
CA ILE A 36 8.02 4.29 -5.55
C ILE A 36 7.05 3.10 -5.53
N SER A 37 5.87 3.28 -4.94
CA SER A 37 4.73 2.37 -5.10
C SER A 37 3.68 2.98 -6.03
N LEU A 38 2.79 2.15 -6.59
CA LEU A 38 1.70 2.61 -7.45
C LEU A 38 0.34 2.22 -6.89
N PHE A 39 -0.63 3.13 -6.98
CA PHE A 39 -2.04 2.83 -6.72
C PHE A 39 -2.86 3.17 -7.96
N LEU A 40 -3.28 2.15 -8.71
CA LEU A 40 -3.81 2.28 -10.07
C LEU A 40 -5.34 2.20 -10.16
N THR A 41 -6.03 2.28 -9.02
CA THR A 41 -7.47 2.07 -8.91
C THR A 41 -8.31 3.21 -9.50
N GLY A 42 -7.74 4.42 -9.64
CA GLY A 42 -8.45 5.62 -10.11
C GLY A 42 -8.53 5.78 -11.63
N ILE A 43 -7.69 5.08 -12.41
CA ILE A 43 -7.55 5.31 -13.86
C ILE A 43 -7.80 4.07 -14.71
N GLY A 44 -8.32 4.28 -15.92
CA GLY A 44 -8.65 3.20 -16.87
C GLY A 44 -7.44 2.70 -17.66
N TYR A 45 -7.64 1.68 -18.51
CA TYR A 45 -6.56 1.09 -19.32
C TYR A 45 -5.76 2.12 -20.13
N ARG A 46 -6.43 3.06 -20.83
CA ARG A 46 -5.76 4.08 -21.66
C ARG A 46 -4.83 4.97 -20.85
N GLU A 47 -5.30 5.49 -19.72
CA GLU A 47 -4.50 6.31 -18.81
C GLU A 47 -3.39 5.50 -18.13
N ARG A 48 -3.60 4.21 -17.85
CA ARG A 48 -2.52 3.35 -17.36
C ARG A 48 -1.40 3.21 -18.39
N GLN A 49 -1.72 3.11 -19.69
CA GLN A 49 -0.70 3.09 -20.74
C GLN A 49 0.10 4.39 -20.78
N GLU A 50 -0.57 5.54 -20.66
CA GLU A 50 0.09 6.84 -20.54
C GLU A 50 1.00 6.90 -19.31
N LEU A 51 0.50 6.45 -18.14
CA LEU A 51 1.29 6.36 -16.92
C LEU A 51 2.53 5.47 -17.11
N TYR A 52 2.41 4.33 -17.77
CA TYR A 52 3.55 3.44 -18.04
C TYR A 52 4.59 4.08 -18.97
N GLN A 53 4.16 4.83 -19.99
CA GLN A 53 5.06 5.59 -20.87
C GLN A 53 5.82 6.66 -20.08
N LEU A 54 5.11 7.43 -19.25
CA LEU A 54 5.72 8.44 -18.40
C LEU A 54 6.70 7.83 -17.39
N LEU A 55 6.36 6.68 -16.78
CA LEU A 55 7.27 5.93 -15.91
C LEU A 55 8.51 5.46 -16.66
N ALA A 56 8.39 5.00 -17.91
CA ALA A 56 9.52 4.52 -18.70
C ALA A 56 10.54 5.65 -18.98
N GLN A 57 10.06 6.88 -19.11
CA GLN A 57 10.86 8.09 -19.28
C GLN A 57 11.31 8.72 -17.96
N SER A 58 10.81 8.21 -16.83
CA SER A 58 11.09 8.77 -15.51
C SER A 58 12.42 8.30 -14.92
N THR A 59 12.73 8.83 -13.74
CA THR A 59 13.87 8.41 -12.92
C THR A 59 13.64 7.08 -12.18
N VAL A 60 12.40 6.55 -12.16
CA VAL A 60 12.03 5.32 -11.45
C VAL A 60 12.74 4.11 -12.05
N ARG A 61 13.25 3.24 -11.18
CA ARG A 61 13.93 1.99 -11.55
C ARG A 61 13.31 0.77 -10.88
N ARG A 62 12.65 0.95 -9.73
CA ARG A 62 11.99 -0.14 -9.00
C ARG A 62 10.61 0.28 -8.51
N ILE A 63 9.65 -0.62 -8.64
CA ILE A 63 8.30 -0.47 -8.09
C ILE A 63 8.01 -1.77 -7.34
N PRO A 64 8.29 -1.85 -6.02
CA PRO A 64 8.12 -3.11 -5.30
C PRO A 64 6.64 -3.45 -5.06
N HIS A 65 5.75 -2.46 -5.10
CA HIS A 65 4.32 -2.62 -4.82
C HIS A 65 3.42 -1.89 -5.82
N VAL A 66 2.32 -2.55 -6.18
CA VAL A 66 1.25 -2.00 -7.01
C VAL A 66 -0.13 -2.39 -6.43
N HIS A 67 -0.98 -1.43 -6.11
CA HIS A 67 -2.41 -1.69 -5.91
C HIS A 67 -3.06 -1.83 -7.30
N ALA A 68 -3.35 -3.07 -7.67
CA ALA A 68 -3.87 -3.43 -8.98
C ALA A 68 -5.36 -3.09 -9.10
N ARG A 69 -5.77 -2.63 -10.27
CA ARG A 69 -7.19 -2.52 -10.62
C ARG A 69 -7.68 -3.85 -11.18
N HIS A 70 -8.95 -4.17 -10.95
CA HIS A 70 -9.55 -5.47 -11.31
C HIS A 70 -9.58 -5.79 -12.81
N ASP A 71 -9.45 -4.79 -13.68
CA ASP A 71 -9.45 -4.90 -15.14
C ASP A 71 -8.04 -4.97 -15.75
N MET A 72 -6.99 -5.00 -14.91
CA MET A 72 -5.61 -5.11 -15.40
C MET A 72 -5.37 -6.47 -16.06
N LYS A 73 -4.76 -6.44 -17.26
CA LYS A 73 -4.44 -7.64 -18.03
C LYS A 73 -3.15 -8.29 -17.54
N GLU A 74 -2.99 -9.59 -17.81
CA GLU A 74 -1.77 -10.33 -17.48
C GLU A 74 -0.51 -9.69 -18.12
N SER A 75 -0.64 -9.10 -19.31
CA SER A 75 0.45 -8.37 -19.98
C SER A 75 0.87 -7.10 -19.23
N GLU A 76 -0.06 -6.39 -18.58
CA GLU A 76 0.27 -5.23 -17.74
C GLU A 76 1.03 -5.69 -16.48
N LEU A 77 0.58 -6.78 -15.86
CA LEU A 77 1.25 -7.36 -14.69
C LEU A 77 2.67 -7.84 -15.05
N ASP A 78 2.82 -8.53 -16.18
CA ASP A 78 4.11 -8.95 -16.71
C ASP A 78 5.05 -7.80 -16.95
N TYR A 79 4.57 -6.74 -17.60
CA TYR A 79 5.34 -5.54 -17.86
C TYR A 79 5.86 -4.96 -16.54
N LEU A 80 4.99 -4.77 -15.54
CA LEU A 80 5.37 -4.19 -14.26
C LEU A 80 6.38 -5.07 -13.51
N VAL A 81 6.18 -6.40 -13.48
CA VAL A 81 7.10 -7.35 -12.85
C VAL A 81 8.46 -7.34 -13.55
N LYS A 82 8.50 -7.45 -14.87
CA LYS A 82 9.75 -7.51 -15.65
C LYS A 82 10.51 -6.19 -15.63
N ARG A 83 9.82 -5.07 -15.85
CA ARG A 83 10.45 -3.75 -16.02
C ARG A 83 10.88 -3.12 -14.69
N TYR A 84 10.08 -3.30 -13.65
CA TYR A 84 10.25 -2.58 -12.36
C TYR A 84 10.41 -3.51 -11.16
N GLY A 85 10.37 -4.83 -11.36
CA GLY A 85 10.67 -5.80 -10.30
C GLY A 85 9.61 -5.89 -9.21
N VAL A 86 8.32 -5.71 -9.55
CA VAL A 86 7.20 -5.82 -8.59
C VAL A 86 7.28 -7.11 -7.77
N LYS A 87 7.12 -6.96 -6.45
CA LYS A 87 7.15 -8.06 -5.47
C LYS A 87 5.82 -8.26 -4.75
N ALA A 88 4.93 -7.27 -4.80
CA ALA A 88 3.61 -7.34 -4.20
C ALA A 88 2.57 -6.59 -5.05
N PHE A 89 1.53 -7.30 -5.47
CA PHE A 89 0.28 -6.70 -5.92
C PHE A 89 -0.72 -6.68 -4.76
N THR A 90 -1.47 -5.60 -4.58
CA THR A 90 -2.64 -5.58 -3.69
C THR A 90 -3.92 -5.55 -4.50
N ILE A 91 -4.97 -6.18 -3.98
CA ILE A 91 -6.33 -6.14 -4.54
C ILE A 91 -7.37 -6.22 -3.43
N HIS A 92 -8.53 -5.58 -3.59
CA HIS A 92 -9.68 -5.79 -2.71
C HIS A 92 -10.28 -7.19 -2.90
N PHE A 93 -10.80 -7.81 -1.83
CA PHE A 93 -11.28 -9.20 -1.85
C PHE A 93 -12.30 -9.50 -2.96
N GLN A 94 -13.26 -8.61 -3.19
CA GLN A 94 -14.31 -8.80 -4.19
C GLN A 94 -13.78 -9.00 -5.63
N PHE A 95 -12.57 -8.52 -5.89
CA PHE A 95 -11.95 -8.60 -7.21
C PHE A 95 -10.97 -9.76 -7.36
N LEU A 96 -10.73 -10.54 -6.30
CA LEU A 96 -9.83 -11.68 -6.32
C LEU A 96 -10.13 -12.66 -7.46
N LYS A 97 -11.41 -12.85 -7.79
CA LYS A 97 -11.86 -13.73 -8.89
C LYS A 97 -11.29 -13.37 -10.26
N HIS A 98 -10.95 -12.10 -10.51
CA HIS A 98 -10.40 -11.64 -11.79
C HIS A 98 -8.94 -12.12 -11.99
N PHE A 99 -8.24 -12.44 -10.91
CA PHE A 99 -6.84 -12.87 -10.95
C PHE A 99 -6.64 -14.36 -10.59
N LYS A 100 -7.73 -15.14 -10.52
CA LYS A 100 -7.67 -16.57 -10.13
C LYS A 100 -6.68 -17.40 -10.98
N ASN A 101 -6.57 -17.06 -12.26
CA ASN A 101 -5.73 -17.73 -13.25
C ASN A 101 -4.44 -16.97 -13.57
N SER A 102 -4.17 -15.84 -12.92
CA SER A 102 -2.94 -15.08 -13.14
C SER A 102 -1.73 -15.91 -12.69
N LYS A 103 -0.64 -15.91 -13.46
CA LYS A 103 0.59 -16.60 -13.03
C LYS A 103 1.28 -15.86 -11.89
N HIS A 104 0.95 -14.58 -11.70
CA HIS A 104 1.44 -13.73 -10.60
C HIS A 104 0.64 -13.89 -9.31
N LYS A 105 -0.38 -14.75 -9.23
CA LYS A 105 -1.27 -14.87 -8.06
C LYS A 105 -0.56 -15.05 -6.72
N LYS A 106 0.63 -15.64 -6.69
CA LYS A 106 1.42 -15.86 -5.46
C LYS A 106 2.08 -14.60 -4.89
N ILE A 107 2.10 -13.51 -5.65
CA ILE A 107 2.52 -12.18 -5.19
C ILE A 107 1.34 -11.20 -5.09
N PHE A 108 0.09 -11.68 -5.25
CA PHE A 108 -1.09 -10.92 -4.87
C PHE A 108 -1.36 -11.04 -3.37
N PHE A 109 -1.74 -9.94 -2.74
CA PHE A 109 -2.12 -9.85 -1.34
C PHE A 109 -3.49 -9.21 -1.25
N VAL A 110 -4.41 -9.80 -0.49
CA VAL A 110 -5.75 -9.24 -0.32
C VAL A 110 -5.74 -8.23 0.80
N GLU A 111 -6.26 -7.06 0.54
CA GLU A 111 -6.33 -5.98 1.52
C GLU A 111 -7.33 -6.25 2.64
N THR A 112 -6.96 -5.91 3.88
CA THR A 112 -7.90 -5.78 4.99
C THR A 112 -8.74 -4.52 4.80
N ASN A 113 -10.05 -4.71 4.56
CA ASN A 113 -10.99 -3.63 4.28
C ASN A 113 -12.38 -4.00 4.86
N ASP A 114 -13.37 -3.12 4.76
CA ASP A 114 -14.74 -3.35 5.25
C ASP A 114 -15.77 -3.41 4.10
N GLY A 115 -17.06 -3.45 4.46
CA GLY A 115 -18.16 -3.38 3.52
C GLY A 115 -18.11 -4.46 2.44
N LYS A 116 -18.19 -4.06 1.16
CA LYS A 116 -18.11 -4.98 0.01
C LYS A 116 -16.69 -5.48 -0.27
N HIS A 117 -15.67 -4.77 0.21
CA HIS A 117 -14.25 -5.05 -0.03
C HIS A 117 -13.64 -6.00 1.01
N ARG A 118 -14.35 -6.23 2.12
CA ARG A 118 -13.94 -7.11 3.21
C ARG A 118 -13.57 -8.53 2.78
N ILE A 119 -12.71 -9.14 3.59
CA ILE A 119 -12.32 -10.54 3.41
C ILE A 119 -13.48 -11.44 3.87
N LYS A 120 -14.22 -12.00 2.92
CA LYS A 120 -15.37 -12.89 3.25
C LYS A 120 -14.96 -14.33 3.58
N SER A 121 -13.74 -14.73 3.22
CA SER A 121 -13.23 -16.06 3.50
C SER A 121 -11.71 -16.05 3.63
N LEU A 122 -11.22 -16.40 4.82
CA LEU A 122 -9.80 -16.59 5.07
C LEU A 122 -9.21 -17.71 4.21
N ALA A 123 -9.99 -18.72 3.81
CA ALA A 123 -9.49 -19.81 2.98
C ALA A 123 -9.09 -19.34 1.57
N ALA A 124 -9.72 -18.28 1.06
CA ALA A 124 -9.36 -17.70 -0.23
C ALA A 124 -7.92 -17.14 -0.24
N LEU A 125 -7.40 -16.71 0.92
CA LEU A 125 -6.02 -16.20 1.03
C LEU A 125 -4.96 -17.27 0.74
N LYS A 126 -5.27 -18.56 0.91
CA LYS A 126 -4.38 -19.68 0.53
C LYS A 126 -4.07 -19.71 -0.96
N GLN A 127 -4.97 -19.18 -1.78
CA GLN A 127 -4.83 -19.19 -3.23
C GLN A 127 -3.80 -18.16 -3.72
N VAL A 128 -3.56 -17.11 -2.93
CA VAL A 128 -2.66 -16.00 -3.24
C VAL A 128 -1.48 -15.91 -2.26
N GLY A 129 -0.74 -14.80 -2.28
CA GLY A 129 0.43 -14.58 -1.45
C GLY A 129 0.14 -14.32 0.04
N GLY A 130 -1.08 -13.91 0.38
CA GLY A 130 -1.52 -13.66 1.76
C GLY A 130 -2.34 -12.38 1.88
N VAL A 131 -2.02 -11.58 2.90
CA VAL A 131 -2.76 -10.36 3.27
C VAL A 131 -1.92 -9.10 3.06
N CYS A 132 -2.56 -8.05 2.56
CA CYS A 132 -2.10 -6.68 2.64
C CYS A 132 -2.79 -6.04 3.84
N VAL A 133 -2.04 -5.62 4.85
CA VAL A 133 -2.63 -5.00 6.03
C VAL A 133 -2.70 -3.50 5.78
N ASP A 134 -3.91 -2.99 5.54
CA ASP A 134 -4.16 -1.56 5.60
C ASP A 134 -4.19 -1.13 7.07
N LEU A 135 -3.16 -0.37 7.44
CA LEU A 135 -2.91 0.02 8.82
C LEU A 135 -3.97 1.00 9.33
N SER A 136 -4.46 1.88 8.45
CA SER A 136 -5.49 2.86 8.78
C SER A 136 -6.86 2.22 8.97
N HIS A 137 -7.23 1.25 8.12
CA HIS A 137 -8.44 0.46 8.30
C HIS A 137 -8.40 -0.36 9.59
N VAL A 138 -7.29 -1.05 9.88
CA VAL A 138 -7.13 -1.77 11.15
C VAL A 138 -7.30 -0.84 12.35
N LYS A 139 -6.71 0.36 12.31
CA LYS A 139 -6.88 1.33 13.39
C LYS A 139 -8.32 1.84 13.50
N GLN A 140 -8.97 2.12 12.38
CA GLN A 140 -10.38 2.49 12.34
C GLN A 140 -11.24 1.38 12.97
N PHE A 141 -10.99 0.12 12.62
CA PHE A 141 -11.74 -1.02 13.17
C PHE A 141 -11.56 -1.15 14.68
N GLU A 142 -10.35 -0.97 15.19
CA GLU A 142 -10.08 -0.91 16.63
C GLU A 142 -10.88 0.19 17.34
N ILE A 143 -10.87 1.42 16.81
CA ILE A 143 -11.57 2.57 17.44
C ILE A 143 -13.10 2.39 17.39
N SER A 144 -13.61 1.83 16.30
CA SER A 144 -15.06 1.68 16.07
C SER A 144 -15.66 0.39 16.62
N GLY A 145 -14.85 -0.53 17.16
CA GLY A 145 -15.31 -1.87 17.55
C GLY A 145 -15.79 -2.71 16.36
N ASN A 146 -15.27 -2.47 15.15
CA ASN A 146 -15.72 -3.15 13.95
C ASN A 146 -15.26 -4.63 13.95
N PRO A 147 -16.16 -5.61 13.69
CA PRO A 147 -15.81 -7.04 13.70
C PRO A 147 -14.75 -7.44 12.66
N GLU A 148 -14.53 -6.65 11.61
CA GLU A 148 -13.45 -6.87 10.65
C GLU A 148 -12.05 -6.81 11.29
N LEU A 149 -11.92 -6.23 12.50
CA LEU A 149 -10.67 -6.29 13.27
C LEU A 149 -10.25 -7.74 13.56
N GLU A 150 -11.20 -8.59 13.94
CA GLU A 150 -10.89 -9.99 14.26
C GLU A 150 -10.55 -10.80 13.01
N VAL A 151 -11.23 -10.51 11.89
CA VAL A 151 -10.87 -11.08 10.58
C VAL A 151 -9.45 -10.68 10.19
N ALA A 152 -9.09 -9.40 10.34
CA ALA A 152 -7.75 -8.90 10.07
C ALA A 152 -6.69 -9.57 10.97
N LYS A 153 -6.93 -9.67 12.28
CA LYS A 153 -6.04 -10.36 13.24
C LYS A 153 -5.83 -11.82 12.86
N GLN A 154 -6.90 -12.54 12.53
CA GLN A 154 -6.82 -13.93 12.10
C GLN A 154 -6.04 -14.08 10.78
N ALA A 155 -6.26 -13.18 9.83
CA ALA A 155 -5.52 -13.16 8.57
C ALA A 155 -4.02 -12.92 8.80
N ILE A 156 -3.67 -11.93 9.62
CA ILE A 156 -2.28 -11.59 9.99
C ILE A 156 -1.59 -12.75 10.70
N LYS A 157 -2.28 -13.43 11.62
CA LYS A 157 -1.72 -14.56 12.38
C LYS A 157 -1.48 -15.78 11.48
N LYS A 158 -2.36 -16.04 10.51
CA LYS A 158 -2.38 -17.27 9.73
C LYS A 158 -1.63 -17.17 8.39
N TYR A 159 -1.53 -15.98 7.82
CA TYR A 159 -0.99 -15.76 6.48
C TYR A 159 0.13 -14.73 6.48
N LYS A 160 0.93 -14.78 5.42
CA LYS A 160 2.00 -13.82 5.20
C LYS A 160 1.42 -12.40 5.04
N VAL A 161 1.95 -11.47 5.83
CA VAL A 161 1.75 -10.03 5.63
C VAL A 161 2.72 -9.55 4.54
N GLY A 162 2.21 -9.40 3.32
CA GLY A 162 3.03 -9.13 2.13
C GLY A 162 3.41 -7.68 1.95
N CYS A 163 2.44 -6.80 2.13
CA CYS A 163 2.55 -5.36 1.98
C CYS A 163 1.64 -4.67 3.01
N ASN A 164 1.84 -3.37 3.19
CA ASN A 164 0.93 -2.52 3.93
C ASN A 164 0.44 -1.38 3.06
N HIS A 165 -0.78 -0.95 3.32
CA HIS A 165 -1.25 0.38 2.97
C HIS A 165 -1.23 1.25 4.21
N LEU A 166 -0.87 2.51 4.03
CA LEU A 166 -0.74 3.48 5.10
C LEU A 166 -1.38 4.79 4.63
N SER A 167 -2.56 5.07 5.17
CA SER A 167 -3.27 6.34 5.00
C SER A 167 -3.45 7.05 6.35
N ALA A 168 -4.13 8.20 6.34
CA ALA A 168 -4.38 9.00 7.52
C ALA A 168 -5.53 8.43 8.35
N VAL A 169 -5.47 8.63 9.67
CA VAL A 169 -6.59 8.40 10.58
C VAL A 169 -6.99 9.74 11.19
N LEU A 170 -8.25 10.13 11.00
CA LEU A 170 -8.82 11.36 11.52
C LEU A 170 -9.07 11.28 13.04
N PRO A 171 -9.25 12.41 13.75
CA PRO A 171 -9.55 12.40 15.19
C PRO A 171 -10.79 11.58 15.57
N ASN A 172 -11.78 11.48 14.67
CA ASN A 172 -12.97 10.65 14.86
C ASN A 172 -12.75 9.16 14.50
N GLY A 173 -11.51 8.75 14.29
CA GLY A 173 -11.13 7.37 13.98
C GLY A 173 -11.29 6.94 12.52
N LYS A 174 -11.83 7.78 11.64
CA LYS A 174 -12.03 7.41 10.22
C LYS A 174 -10.72 7.43 9.44
N SER A 175 -10.51 6.42 8.59
CA SER A 175 -9.46 6.37 7.59
C SER A 175 -9.72 7.40 6.48
N LYS A 176 -8.65 8.01 5.95
CA LYS A 176 -8.72 8.95 4.83
C LYS A 176 -7.47 8.85 3.96
N HIS A 177 -7.65 8.76 2.65
CA HIS A 177 -6.57 8.80 1.66
C HIS A 177 -6.00 10.22 1.43
N THR A 178 -6.11 11.11 2.41
CA THR A 178 -5.46 12.42 2.41
C THR A 178 -5.19 12.80 3.86
N ALA A 179 -3.95 13.19 4.14
CA ALA A 179 -3.54 13.73 5.43
C ALA A 179 -3.55 15.27 5.37
N ALA A 180 -4.28 15.89 6.30
CA ALA A 180 -4.21 17.33 6.55
C ALA A 180 -2.98 17.71 7.39
N GLY A 181 -2.49 16.77 8.22
CA GLY A 181 -1.36 16.98 9.10
C GLY A 181 -0.65 15.68 9.45
N ILE A 182 0.62 15.81 9.82
CA ILE A 182 1.51 14.67 10.06
C ILE A 182 1.10 13.82 11.28
N SER A 183 0.42 14.45 12.25
CA SER A 183 -0.10 13.79 13.45
C SER A 183 -1.15 12.71 13.14
N GLN A 184 -1.85 12.82 12.01
CA GLN A 184 -2.83 11.82 11.55
C GLN A 184 -2.18 10.49 11.13
N LEU A 185 -0.85 10.42 11.14
CA LEU A 185 -0.08 9.21 10.89
C LEU A 185 0.53 8.61 12.16
N ASN A 186 0.39 9.26 13.32
CA ASN A 186 1.03 8.81 14.58
C ASN A 186 0.46 7.50 15.11
N TYR A 187 -0.77 7.15 14.72
CA TYR A 187 -1.45 5.93 15.17
C TYR A 187 -0.64 4.66 14.90
N VAL A 188 0.24 4.66 13.89
CA VAL A 188 1.09 3.51 13.54
C VAL A 188 1.97 3.05 14.69
N THR A 189 2.29 3.93 15.65
CA THR A 189 3.08 3.59 16.84
C THR A 189 2.31 2.74 17.86
N SER A 190 0.97 2.74 17.78
CA SER A 190 0.10 1.88 18.61
C SER A 190 -0.08 0.48 18.03
N LEU A 191 0.28 0.25 16.76
CA LEU A 191 0.07 -1.04 16.10
C LEU A 191 1.22 -2.03 16.42
N PRO A 192 0.92 -3.34 16.57
CA PRO A 192 1.95 -4.36 16.76
C PRO A 192 2.94 -4.40 15.60
N LYS A 193 4.23 -4.57 15.91
CA LYS A 193 5.29 -4.67 14.89
C LYS A 193 5.05 -5.81 13.88
N SER A 194 4.38 -6.88 14.31
CA SER A 194 4.01 -8.02 13.45
C SER A 194 3.05 -7.65 12.32
N TYR A 195 2.37 -6.50 12.40
CA TYR A 195 1.45 -6.03 11.34
C TYR A 195 2.21 -5.42 10.16
N PHE A 196 3.51 -5.14 10.30
CA PHE A 196 4.29 -4.42 9.30
C PHE A 196 5.13 -5.37 8.44
N SER A 197 4.91 -5.29 7.13
CA SER A 197 5.68 -5.94 6.07
C SER A 197 6.97 -5.20 5.70
N SER A 198 7.74 -5.76 4.78
CA SER A 198 8.89 -5.07 4.16
C SER A 198 8.49 -3.98 3.16
N TYR A 199 7.22 -3.87 2.79
CA TYR A 199 6.69 -2.91 1.82
C TYR A 199 5.54 -2.10 2.45
N ILE A 200 5.87 -0.98 3.09
CA ILE A 200 4.93 -0.04 3.70
C ILE A 200 4.66 1.08 2.68
N ASN A 201 3.48 1.08 2.08
CA ASN A 201 3.18 1.94 0.94
C ASN A 201 2.24 3.06 1.38
N ILE A 202 2.68 4.31 1.21
CA ILE A 202 1.87 5.48 1.56
C ILE A 202 0.74 5.61 0.54
N GLU A 203 -0.51 5.38 0.96
CA GLU A 203 -1.69 5.51 0.12
C GLU A 203 -2.38 6.85 0.42
N LEU A 204 -1.76 7.93 -0.03
CA LEU A 204 -2.25 9.29 0.15
C LEU A 204 -2.28 10.02 -1.19
N ALA A 205 -3.39 10.68 -1.50
CA ALA A 205 -3.53 11.59 -2.63
C ALA A 205 -2.71 12.89 -2.49
N ASN A 206 -2.07 13.09 -1.33
CA ASN A 206 -1.11 14.16 -1.10
C ASN A 206 0.04 14.12 -2.12
N SER A 207 0.61 15.29 -2.43
CA SER A 207 1.72 15.41 -3.38
C SER A 207 2.97 14.65 -2.91
N ILE A 208 3.86 14.29 -3.84
CA ILE A 208 5.12 13.62 -3.51
C ILE A 208 5.97 14.41 -2.48
N PRO A 209 6.12 15.76 -2.57
CA PRO A 209 6.75 16.53 -1.50
C PRO A 209 6.13 16.30 -0.11
N GLN A 210 4.81 16.25 -0.01
CA GLN A 210 4.12 15.99 1.26
C GLN A 210 4.38 14.56 1.73
N GLN A 211 4.27 13.57 0.83
CA GLN A 211 4.56 12.18 1.16
C GLN A 211 6.00 11.95 1.61
N LEU A 212 6.98 12.68 1.06
CA LEU A 212 8.38 12.64 1.52
C LEU A 212 8.53 13.16 2.96
N ARG A 213 7.82 14.25 3.31
CA ARG A 213 7.76 14.75 4.70
C ARG A 213 7.15 13.71 5.63
N PHE A 214 6.05 13.09 5.21
CA PHE A 214 5.39 12.02 5.96
C PHE A 214 6.30 10.80 6.14
N LYS A 215 6.99 10.36 5.09
CA LYS A 215 7.97 9.27 5.15
C LYS A 215 9.07 9.56 6.18
N LYS A 216 9.65 10.76 6.18
CA LYS A 216 10.69 11.15 7.16
C LYS A 216 10.19 11.00 8.60
N HIS A 217 8.97 11.46 8.87
CA HIS A 217 8.35 11.33 10.19
C HIS A 217 8.03 9.90 10.58
N LEU A 218 7.44 9.12 9.67
CA LEU A 218 7.14 7.70 9.89
C LEU A 218 8.41 6.91 10.24
N VAL A 219 9.53 7.17 9.54
CA VAL A 219 10.83 6.57 9.87
C VAL A 219 11.23 6.90 11.31
N MET A 220 11.15 8.17 11.70
CA MET A 220 11.54 8.62 13.04
C MET A 220 10.72 7.92 14.13
N ILE A 221 9.39 7.95 14.03
CA ILE A 221 8.52 7.43 15.09
C ILE A 221 8.57 5.90 15.16
N LEU A 222 8.68 5.21 14.02
CA LEU A 222 8.80 3.75 13.99
C LEU A 222 10.18 3.27 14.47
N THR A 223 11.26 4.01 14.18
CA THR A 223 12.58 3.71 14.75
C THR A 223 12.52 3.77 16.27
N LYS A 224 11.96 4.85 16.83
CA LYS A 224 11.81 4.99 18.28
C LYS A 224 10.98 3.86 18.86
N GLN A 225 9.82 3.58 18.27
CA GLN A 225 8.88 2.58 18.78
C GLN A 225 9.45 1.14 18.72
N TRP A 226 10.10 0.75 17.63
CA TRP A 226 10.60 -0.63 17.46
C TRP A 226 11.94 -0.91 18.14
N ASN A 227 12.56 0.11 18.77
CA ASN A 227 13.78 -0.01 19.56
C ASN A 227 13.54 0.09 21.06
N LYS A 228 12.30 0.34 21.52
CA LYS A 228 11.97 0.23 22.94
C LYS A 228 12.25 -1.20 23.39
N LYS A 229 13.18 -1.37 24.34
CA LYS A 229 13.34 -2.61 25.09
C LYS A 229 12.15 -2.68 26.05
N PHE A 230 11.38 -3.75 25.98
CA PHE A 230 10.44 -4.11 27.04
C PHE A 230 11.20 -4.89 28.09
#